data_AF-C0R3L8-F1
#
_entry.id   AF-C0R3L8-F1
#
_cell.length_a   1.000
_cell.length_b   1.000
_cell.length_c   1.000
_cell.angle_alpha   90.00
_cell.angle_beta   90.00
_cell.angle_gamma   90.00
#
_symmetry.space_group_name_H-M   'P 1'
#
loop_
_entity.id
_entity.type
_entity.pdbx_description
1 polymer ?
#
loop_
_entity_poly.entity_id
_entity_poly.type
_entity_poly.pdbx_seq_one_letter_code
_entity_poly.pdbx_strand_id
1 'polypeptide(L)'
;MVLKILNNNERLQTISTVKMVIFGPYGIGKTSLLKTIDEPTLCLDFEAGLLAVQDWKGDSTEIRTWNEARDIACLIGGPNPALKSDQAYSQRHYEHVSSKYKDFSSEFSKYRCIFVDSITVASRLCLLWAKMQPEAFSERSGKQDMRVAYGLLAQEMMAWLNQFQHIRDKDIIIVGTLGQYLDDCNRPVWLPQCEGTKTASEIPGIVDEVISMVGIKKDDGTEKRSFVCHTLNPWGYPAKDRSGRLSMVEEPHLGKLLTKIKSKF
;
A
#
# COMPACT_ATOMS: atom_id res chain seq x y z
N MET A 1 26.36 -3.10 7.54
CA MET A 1 26.52 -2.22 6.35
C MET A 1 27.48 -1.11 6.71
N VAL A 2 28.36 -0.72 5.79
CA VAL A 2 29.23 0.46 5.96
C VAL A 2 28.46 1.69 5.46
N LEU A 3 28.45 2.76 6.24
CA LEU A 3 27.90 4.05 5.81
C LEU A 3 28.73 4.55 4.61
N LYS A 4 28.12 4.61 3.42
CA LYS A 4 28.76 5.12 2.19
C LYS A 4 28.01 6.37 1.71
N ILE A 5 28.75 7.45 1.47
CA ILE A 5 28.21 8.63 0.77
C ILE A 5 28.22 8.32 -0.72
N LEU A 6 27.07 8.47 -1.39
CA LEU A 6 26.97 8.38 -2.85
C LEU A 6 27.14 9.77 -3.45
N ASN A 7 28.00 9.90 -4.46
CA ASN A 7 28.10 11.14 -5.23
C ASN A 7 26.88 11.30 -6.18
N ASN A 8 26.76 12.47 -6.83
CA ASN A 8 25.60 12.75 -7.69
C ASN A 8 25.43 11.72 -8.82
N ASN A 9 26.52 11.30 -9.47
CA ASN A 9 26.45 10.34 -10.57
C ASN A 9 26.05 8.95 -10.08
N GLU A 10 26.63 8.48 -8.97
CA GLU A 10 26.25 7.20 -8.34
C GLU A 10 24.77 7.21 -7.94
N ARG A 11 24.28 8.32 -7.35
CA ARG A 11 22.86 8.46 -6.97
C ARG A 11 21.94 8.42 -8.19
N LEU A 12 22.28 9.09 -9.29
CA LEU A 12 21.47 9.13 -10.52
C LEU A 12 21.43 7.78 -11.28
N GLN A 13 22.36 6.88 -10.96
CA GLN A 13 22.40 5.50 -11.47
C GLN A 13 21.58 4.53 -10.60
N THR A 14 21.12 4.95 -9.41
CA THR A 14 20.24 4.12 -8.59
C THR A 14 18.89 3.93 -9.27
N ILE A 15 18.29 2.76 -9.07
CA ILE A 15 16.98 2.43 -9.60
C ILE A 15 15.93 3.28 -8.88
N SER A 16 15.16 4.05 -9.64
CA SER A 16 14.04 4.81 -9.09
C SER A 16 12.84 3.87 -8.91
N THR A 17 12.40 3.73 -7.67
CA THR A 17 11.18 3.00 -7.31
C THR A 17 10.12 3.95 -6.81
N VAL A 18 8.87 3.64 -7.05
CA VAL A 18 7.73 4.44 -6.59
C VAL A 18 6.98 3.67 -5.50
N LYS A 19 6.70 4.35 -4.38
CA LYS A 19 5.74 3.87 -3.38
C LYS A 19 4.47 4.67 -3.53
N MET A 20 3.36 3.99 -3.80
CA MET A 20 2.13 4.63 -4.22
C MET A 20 0.93 3.98 -3.53
N VAL A 21 -0.04 4.81 -3.19
CA VAL A 21 -1.39 4.35 -2.84
C VAL A 21 -2.43 4.96 -3.78
N ILE A 22 -3.39 4.15 -4.22
CA ILE A 22 -4.51 4.58 -5.05
C ILE A 22 -5.81 4.27 -4.33
N PHE A 23 -6.55 5.32 -3.96
CA PHE A 23 -7.86 5.19 -3.34
C PHE A 23 -8.96 5.44 -4.37
N GLY A 24 -10.02 4.64 -4.32
CA GLY A 24 -11.18 4.86 -5.18
C GLY A 24 -12.43 4.15 -4.66
N PRO A 25 -13.63 4.61 -5.03
CA PRO A 25 -14.87 3.99 -4.58
C PRO A 25 -14.99 2.54 -5.08
N TYR A 26 -15.94 1.79 -4.52
CA TYR A 26 -16.24 0.44 -4.99
C TYR A 26 -16.63 0.46 -6.48
N GLY A 27 -16.21 -0.56 -7.24
CA GLY A 27 -16.55 -0.69 -8.66
C GLY A 27 -15.83 0.24 -9.64
N ILE A 28 -14.99 1.19 -9.18
CA ILE A 28 -14.28 2.11 -10.10
C ILE A 28 -13.20 1.41 -10.95
N GLY A 29 -12.86 0.16 -10.64
CA GLY A 29 -11.90 -0.65 -11.39
C GLY A 29 -10.45 -0.53 -10.89
N LYS A 30 -10.22 -0.41 -9.58
CA LYS A 30 -8.88 -0.37 -8.98
C LYS A 30 -8.02 -1.58 -9.37
N THR A 31 -8.56 -2.79 -9.22
CA THR A 31 -7.87 -4.04 -9.58
C THR A 31 -7.54 -4.12 -11.08
N SER A 32 -8.37 -3.52 -11.95
CA SER A 32 -8.13 -3.50 -13.40
C SER A 32 -6.87 -2.71 -13.80
N LEU A 33 -6.31 -1.90 -12.91
CA LEU A 33 -5.04 -1.22 -13.13
C LEU A 33 -3.87 -2.19 -13.34
N LEU A 34 -3.95 -3.42 -12.82
CA LEU A 34 -2.98 -4.49 -13.09
C LEU A 34 -2.75 -4.72 -14.58
N LYS A 35 -3.80 -4.59 -15.40
CA LYS A 35 -3.74 -4.75 -16.87
C LYS A 35 -2.96 -3.66 -17.58
N THR A 36 -2.66 -2.56 -16.90
CA THR A 36 -2.01 -1.39 -17.47
C THR A 36 -0.53 -1.27 -17.06
N ILE A 37 -0.01 -2.26 -16.33
CA ILE A 37 1.39 -2.36 -15.92
C ILE A 37 2.10 -3.34 -16.85
N ASP A 38 3.17 -2.88 -17.48
CA ASP A 38 3.97 -3.71 -18.40
C ASP A 38 5.08 -4.50 -17.68
N GLU A 39 5.46 -4.07 -16.48
CA GLU A 39 6.51 -4.70 -15.67
C GLU A 39 6.05 -6.02 -15.03
N PRO A 40 6.96 -7.01 -14.84
CA PRO A 40 6.66 -8.21 -14.09
C PRO A 40 6.13 -7.88 -12.69
N THR A 41 4.88 -8.26 -12.44
CA THR A 41 4.11 -7.83 -11.28
C THR A 41 3.61 -9.04 -10.48
N LEU A 42 3.75 -8.97 -9.17
CA LEU A 42 3.09 -9.88 -8.22
C LEU A 42 1.93 -9.14 -7.55
N CYS A 43 0.72 -9.69 -7.65
CA CYS A 43 -0.44 -9.21 -6.90
C CYS A 43 -0.57 -9.95 -5.57
N LEU A 44 -0.60 -9.20 -4.47
CA LEU A 44 -0.96 -9.69 -3.14
C LEU A 44 -2.47 -9.48 -2.97
N ASP A 45 -3.25 -10.54 -3.16
CA ASP A 45 -4.71 -10.49 -3.14
C ASP A 45 -5.25 -10.79 -1.74
N PHE A 46 -5.73 -9.75 -1.06
CA PHE A 46 -6.44 -9.80 0.20
C PHE A 46 -7.96 -9.84 0.02
N GLU A 47 -8.48 -9.36 -1.11
CA GLU A 47 -9.91 -9.12 -1.34
C GLU A 47 -10.60 -10.25 -2.12
N ALA A 48 -9.85 -11.27 -2.57
CA ALA A 48 -10.29 -12.27 -3.54
C ALA A 48 -10.84 -11.62 -4.83
N GLY A 49 -10.27 -10.46 -5.20
CA GLY A 49 -10.80 -9.51 -6.17
C GLY A 49 -10.42 -9.78 -7.62
N LEU A 50 -9.65 -10.84 -7.89
CA LEU A 50 -9.06 -11.10 -9.21
C LEU A 50 -10.06 -11.49 -10.30
N LEU A 51 -11.35 -11.65 -9.99
CA LEU A 51 -12.42 -11.87 -10.97
C LEU A 51 -12.43 -10.81 -12.09
N ALA A 52 -12.09 -9.55 -11.76
CA ALA A 52 -12.07 -8.46 -12.74
C ALA A 52 -10.88 -8.50 -13.73
N VAL A 53 -9.90 -9.39 -13.49
CA VAL A 53 -8.63 -9.46 -14.21
C VAL A 53 -8.24 -10.89 -14.60
N GLN A 54 -9.21 -11.76 -14.89
CA GLN A 54 -8.93 -13.17 -15.27
C GLN A 54 -8.02 -13.34 -16.50
N ASP A 55 -8.02 -12.35 -17.39
CA ASP A 55 -7.18 -12.25 -18.59
C ASP A 55 -5.78 -11.71 -18.32
N TRP A 56 -5.52 -11.15 -17.13
CA TRP A 56 -4.20 -10.65 -16.74
C TRP A 56 -3.21 -11.80 -16.57
N LYS A 57 -1.98 -11.59 -17.06
CA LYS A 57 -0.93 -12.63 -17.16
C LYS A 57 0.10 -12.60 -16.04
N GLY A 58 -0.05 -11.69 -15.07
CA GLY A 58 0.85 -11.63 -13.93
C GLY A 58 0.53 -12.68 -12.87
N ASP A 59 1.45 -12.81 -11.92
CA ASP A 59 1.34 -13.78 -10.84
C ASP A 59 0.58 -13.17 -9.66
N SER A 60 -0.09 -14.00 -8.87
CA SER A 60 -0.78 -13.56 -7.66
C SER A 60 -0.65 -14.57 -6.54
N THR A 61 -0.85 -14.10 -5.31
CA THR A 61 -0.94 -14.94 -4.11
C THR A 61 -2.02 -14.40 -3.20
N GLU A 62 -2.82 -15.30 -2.63
CA GLU A 62 -3.86 -14.93 -1.68
C GLU A 62 -3.28 -14.72 -0.28
N ILE A 63 -3.73 -13.66 0.40
CA ILE A 63 -3.37 -13.35 1.78
C ILE A 63 -4.63 -13.35 2.64
N ARG A 64 -4.72 -14.28 3.57
CA ARG A 64 -5.94 -14.51 4.36
C ARG A 64 -5.78 -14.14 5.83
N THR A 65 -4.55 -14.02 6.31
CA THR A 65 -4.25 -13.68 7.70
C THR A 65 -3.28 -12.50 7.79
N TRP A 66 -3.32 -11.79 8.93
CA TRP A 66 -2.34 -10.73 9.19
C TRP A 66 -0.91 -11.28 9.28
N ASN A 67 -0.72 -12.51 9.77
CA ASN A 67 0.60 -13.15 9.82
C ASN A 67 1.17 -13.35 8.43
N GLU A 68 0.39 -13.85 7.47
CA GLU A 68 0.83 -13.98 6.07
C GLU A 68 1.19 -12.62 5.46
N ALA A 69 0.42 -11.57 5.77
CA ALA A 69 0.71 -10.21 5.33
C ALA A 69 2.07 -9.70 5.86
N ARG A 70 2.42 -10.04 7.10
CA ARG A 70 3.72 -9.72 7.70
C ARG A 70 4.84 -10.57 7.12
N ASP A 71 4.63 -11.87 6.99
CA ASP A 71 5.61 -12.83 6.46
C ASP A 71 6.01 -12.41 5.03
N ILE A 72 5.04 -12.09 4.17
CA ILE A 72 5.32 -11.71 2.79
C ILE A 72 6.01 -10.36 2.67
N ALA A 73 5.62 -9.36 3.47
CA ALA A 73 6.32 -8.08 3.51
C ALA A 73 7.77 -8.24 4.03
N CYS A 74 8.00 -9.18 4.96
CA CYS A 74 9.34 -9.52 5.43
C CYS A 74 10.17 -10.21 4.34
N LEU A 75 9.58 -11.15 3.58
CA LEU A 75 10.26 -11.83 2.48
C LEU A 75 10.64 -10.86 1.35
N ILE A 76 9.72 -9.97 0.97
CA ILE A 76 9.96 -8.99 -0.10
C ILE A 76 10.94 -7.90 0.36
N GLY A 77 10.79 -7.39 1.59
CA GLY A 77 11.59 -6.27 2.10
C GLY A 77 12.92 -6.66 2.74
N GLY A 78 13.12 -7.94 3.06
CA GLY A 78 14.27 -8.40 3.81
C GLY A 78 14.23 -8.00 5.29
N PRO A 79 15.29 -8.33 6.05
CA PRO A 79 15.36 -8.03 7.46
C PRO A 79 15.63 -6.54 7.70
N ASN A 80 14.97 -5.96 8.70
CA ASN A 80 15.24 -4.62 9.18
C ASN A 80 16.31 -4.68 10.29
N PRO A 81 17.53 -4.14 10.04
CA PRO A 81 18.65 -4.24 10.97
C PRO A 81 18.47 -3.39 12.24
N ALA A 82 17.48 -2.50 12.29
CA ALA A 82 17.20 -1.67 13.47
C ALA A 82 16.33 -2.39 14.53
N LEU A 83 15.76 -3.54 14.19
CA LEU A 83 14.82 -4.26 15.06
C LEU A 83 15.51 -5.33 15.90
N LYS A 84 14.98 -5.54 17.12
CA LYS A 84 15.42 -6.62 18.00
C LYS A 84 14.96 -7.98 17.46
N SER A 85 15.65 -9.05 17.85
CA SER A 85 15.45 -10.40 17.30
C SER A 85 14.06 -11.01 17.52
N ASP A 86 13.30 -10.52 18.48
CA ASP A 86 11.95 -10.97 18.84
C ASP A 86 10.84 -10.20 18.11
N GLN A 87 11.19 -9.15 17.37
CA GLN A 87 10.23 -8.31 16.66
C GLN A 87 9.96 -8.82 15.24
N ALA A 88 8.77 -8.52 14.73
CA ALA A 88 8.44 -8.68 13.31
C ALA A 88 9.46 -7.92 12.45
N TYR A 89 9.78 -8.46 11.27
CA TYR A 89 10.80 -7.95 10.33
C TYR A 89 12.25 -7.98 10.82
N SER A 90 12.54 -8.55 11.99
CA SER A 90 13.91 -8.78 12.44
C SER A 90 14.66 -9.80 11.57
N GLN A 91 15.97 -9.89 11.75
CA GLN A 91 16.80 -10.92 11.11
C GLN A 91 16.26 -12.34 11.37
N ARG A 92 15.88 -12.64 12.62
CA ARG A 92 15.33 -13.93 13.00
C ARG A 92 13.99 -14.20 12.31
N HIS A 93 13.13 -13.19 12.22
CA HIS A 93 11.86 -13.31 11.50
C HIS A 93 12.10 -13.63 10.03
N TYR A 94 13.01 -12.88 9.37
CA TYR A 94 13.35 -13.09 7.97
C TYR A 94 13.89 -14.49 7.70
N GLU A 95 14.81 -14.99 8.54
CA GLU A 95 15.35 -16.36 8.42
C GLU A 95 14.26 -17.41 8.58
N HIS A 96 13.36 -17.23 9.56
CA HIS A 96 12.24 -18.13 9.79
C HIS A 96 11.31 -18.20 8.57
N VAL A 97 10.86 -17.06 8.05
CA VAL A 97 9.95 -17.04 6.90
C VAL A 97 10.64 -17.47 5.61
N SER A 98 11.92 -17.15 5.42
CA SER A 98 12.71 -17.61 4.27
C SER A 98 12.86 -19.12 4.27
N SER A 99 12.99 -19.76 5.45
CA SER A 99 13.00 -21.21 5.57
C SER A 99 11.61 -21.82 5.35
N LYS A 100 10.56 -21.20 5.91
CA LYS A 100 9.17 -21.67 5.81
C LYS A 100 8.64 -21.60 4.38
N TYR A 101 9.04 -20.58 3.62
CA TYR A 101 8.58 -20.29 2.25
C TYR A 101 9.73 -20.37 1.23
N LYS A 102 10.64 -21.34 1.40
CA LYS A 102 11.91 -21.39 0.64
C LYS A 102 11.75 -21.29 -0.88
N ASP A 103 10.81 -22.03 -1.46
CA ASP A 103 10.59 -22.02 -2.90
C ASP A 103 10.01 -20.68 -3.35
N PHE A 104 9.00 -20.19 -2.63
CA PHE A 104 8.33 -18.91 -2.88
C PHE A 104 9.27 -17.69 -2.73
N SER A 105 10.19 -17.73 -1.76
CA SER A 105 11.15 -16.66 -1.50
C SER A 105 12.11 -16.43 -2.67
N SER A 106 12.43 -17.48 -3.43
CA SER A 106 13.36 -17.40 -4.55
C SER A 106 12.75 -16.71 -5.78
N GLU A 107 11.43 -16.59 -5.84
CA GLU A 107 10.73 -16.02 -6.98
C GLU A 107 10.65 -14.50 -6.94
N PHE A 108 10.76 -13.86 -5.77
CA PHE A 108 10.51 -12.42 -5.64
C PHE A 108 11.46 -11.54 -6.45
N SER A 109 12.65 -12.03 -6.80
CA SER A 109 13.61 -11.28 -7.62
C SER A 109 13.12 -11.04 -9.04
N LYS A 110 12.19 -11.86 -9.56
CA LYS A 110 11.66 -11.72 -10.93
C LYS A 110 10.68 -10.55 -11.06
N TYR A 111 10.05 -10.11 -9.97
CA TYR A 111 9.07 -9.03 -9.97
C TYR A 111 9.70 -7.66 -9.75
N ARG A 112 9.29 -6.70 -10.59
CA ARG A 112 9.60 -5.27 -10.44
C ARG A 112 8.51 -4.46 -9.78
N CYS A 113 7.29 -4.98 -9.77
CA CYS A 113 6.15 -4.34 -9.13
C CYS A 113 5.48 -5.31 -8.15
N ILE A 114 5.15 -4.81 -6.97
CA ILE A 114 4.27 -5.47 -6.02
C ILE A 114 2.97 -4.66 -5.97
N PHE A 115 1.87 -5.31 -6.31
CA PHE A 115 0.54 -4.73 -6.26
C PHE A 115 -0.23 -5.31 -5.08
N VAL A 116 -0.75 -4.46 -4.19
CA VAL A 116 -1.43 -4.88 -2.96
C VAL A 116 -2.90 -4.53 -3.05
N ASP A 117 -3.76 -5.55 -3.15
CA ASP A 117 -5.21 -5.41 -3.29
C ASP A 117 -5.94 -6.10 -2.13
N SER A 118 -6.26 -5.44 -1.03
CA SER A 118 -6.20 -4.00 -0.78
C SER A 118 -5.79 -3.68 0.65
N ILE A 119 -5.31 -2.45 0.89
CA ILE A 119 -5.01 -1.95 2.24
C ILE A 119 -6.25 -1.91 3.14
N THR A 120 -7.42 -1.70 2.54
CA THR A 120 -8.70 -1.72 3.27
C THR A 120 -8.91 -3.08 3.91
N VAL A 121 -8.73 -4.18 3.16
CA VAL A 121 -8.85 -5.53 3.74
C VAL A 121 -7.66 -5.89 4.65
N ALA A 122 -6.44 -5.48 4.29
CA ALA A 122 -5.27 -5.69 5.15
C ALA A 122 -5.47 -5.07 6.55
N SER A 123 -6.02 -3.86 6.63
CA SER A 123 -6.33 -3.21 7.91
C SER A 123 -7.38 -3.96 8.74
N ARG A 124 -8.36 -4.61 8.09
CA ARG A 124 -9.35 -5.48 8.77
C ARG A 124 -8.72 -6.75 9.33
N LEU A 125 -7.85 -7.40 8.55
CA LEU A 125 -7.10 -8.56 9.03
C LEU A 125 -6.20 -8.18 10.21
N CYS A 126 -5.54 -7.02 10.14
CA CYS A 126 -4.73 -6.52 11.24
C CYS A 126 -5.56 -6.27 12.50
N LEU A 127 -6.73 -5.62 12.38
CA LEU A 127 -7.60 -5.38 13.53
C LEU A 127 -8.11 -6.70 14.15
N LEU A 128 -8.49 -7.67 13.31
CA LEU A 128 -8.89 -9.00 13.78
C LEU A 128 -7.76 -9.68 14.56
N TRP A 129 -6.54 -9.64 14.02
CA TRP A 129 -5.36 -10.16 14.69
C TRP A 129 -5.08 -9.41 16.00
N ALA A 130 -5.13 -8.08 16.00
CA ALA A 130 -4.87 -7.24 17.17
C ALA A 130 -5.85 -7.54 18.32
N LYS A 131 -7.12 -7.76 17.99
CA LYS A 131 -8.17 -8.17 18.93
C LYS A 131 -7.91 -9.51 19.62
N MET A 132 -7.14 -10.39 18.98
CA MET A 132 -6.82 -11.72 19.50
C MET A 132 -5.51 -11.75 20.30
N GLN A 133 -4.78 -10.64 20.38
CA GLN A 133 -3.52 -10.60 21.11
C GLN A 133 -3.77 -10.58 22.63
N PRO A 134 -2.92 -11.24 23.44
CA PRO A 134 -3.06 -11.25 24.90
C PRO A 134 -3.16 -9.85 25.51
N GLU A 135 -2.40 -8.88 24.98
CA GLU A 135 -2.37 -7.49 25.42
C GLU A 135 -3.72 -6.79 25.23
N ALA A 136 -4.53 -7.27 24.28
CA ALA A 136 -5.87 -6.75 24.04
C ALA A 136 -6.91 -7.26 25.05
N PHE A 137 -6.52 -7.93 26.14
CA PHE A 137 -7.41 -8.36 27.21
C PHE A 137 -7.01 -7.75 28.55
N SER A 138 -8.00 -7.26 29.29
CA SER A 138 -7.80 -6.70 30.62
C SER A 138 -7.37 -7.78 31.62
N GLU A 139 -6.20 -7.63 32.25
CA GLU A 139 -5.75 -8.54 33.32
C GLU A 139 -6.75 -8.64 34.49
N ARG A 140 -7.47 -7.55 34.77
CA ARG A 140 -8.44 -7.49 35.88
C ARG A 140 -9.77 -8.17 35.56
N SER A 141 -10.26 -8.07 34.32
CA SER A 141 -11.64 -8.49 33.97
C SER A 141 -11.72 -9.60 32.93
N GLY A 142 -10.62 -9.94 32.27
CA GLY A 142 -10.57 -10.85 31.12
C GLY A 142 -11.33 -10.36 29.89
N LYS A 143 -11.93 -9.17 29.93
CA LYS A 143 -12.66 -8.58 28.80
C LYS A 143 -11.69 -7.95 27.82
N GLN A 144 -12.06 -7.99 26.54
CA GLN A 144 -11.30 -7.36 25.47
C GLN A 144 -11.26 -5.83 25.66
N ASP A 145 -10.05 -5.28 25.64
CA ASP A 145 -9.78 -3.84 25.61
C ASP A 145 -9.59 -3.36 24.17
N MET A 146 -10.65 -2.75 23.64
CA MET A 146 -10.64 -2.22 22.28
C MET A 146 -9.62 -1.10 22.08
N ARG A 147 -9.27 -0.32 23.11
CA ARG A 147 -8.28 0.76 22.97
C ARG A 147 -6.89 0.18 22.72
N VAL A 148 -6.54 -0.88 23.44
CA VAL A 148 -5.27 -1.59 23.21
C VAL A 148 -5.26 -2.24 21.84
N ALA A 149 -6.36 -2.88 21.41
CA ALA A 149 -6.46 -3.47 20.07
C ALA A 149 -6.26 -2.42 18.95
N TYR A 150 -6.85 -1.23 19.06
CA TYR A 150 -6.63 -0.14 18.10
C TYR A 150 -5.19 0.41 18.16
N GLY A 151 -4.56 0.43 19.34
CA GLY A 151 -3.15 0.77 19.50
C GLY A 151 -2.23 -0.21 18.77
N LEU A 152 -2.47 -1.52 18.93
CA LEU A 152 -1.76 -2.58 18.24
C LEU A 152 -1.96 -2.52 16.73
N LEU A 153 -3.20 -2.36 16.26
CA LEU A 153 -3.52 -2.14 14.84
C LEU A 153 -2.69 -1.01 14.25
N ALA A 154 -2.65 0.13 14.94
CA ALA A 154 -1.91 1.29 14.48
C ALA A 154 -0.40 1.03 14.42
N GLN A 155 0.18 0.36 15.43
CA GLN A 155 1.59 -0.02 15.42
C GLN A 155 1.92 -0.98 14.27
N GLU A 156 1.13 -2.04 14.10
CA GLU A 156 1.38 -3.10 13.13
C GLU A 156 1.21 -2.60 11.69
N MET A 157 0.15 -1.83 11.40
CA MET A 157 -0.04 -1.24 10.08
C MET A 157 1.11 -0.29 9.71
N MET A 158 1.62 0.50 10.66
CA MET A 158 2.77 1.38 10.42
C MET A 158 4.04 0.59 10.16
N ALA A 159 4.29 -0.47 10.93
CA ALA A 159 5.44 -1.34 10.71
C ALA A 159 5.37 -1.99 9.31
N TRP A 160 4.20 -2.49 8.91
CA TRP A 160 3.98 -3.10 7.60
C TRP A 160 4.15 -2.12 6.42
N LEU A 161 3.59 -0.92 6.52
CA LEU A 161 3.78 0.11 5.49
C LEU A 161 5.22 0.60 5.40
N ASN A 162 5.90 0.76 6.54
CA ASN A 162 7.31 1.13 6.56
C ASN A 162 8.20 0.04 5.95
N GLN A 163 7.86 -1.24 6.15
CA GLN A 163 8.57 -2.33 5.50
C GLN A 163 8.53 -2.20 3.97
N PHE A 164 7.38 -1.84 3.39
CA PHE A 164 7.30 -1.59 1.96
C PHE A 164 8.04 -0.34 1.49
N GLN A 165 8.02 0.73 2.31
CA GLN A 165 8.71 1.97 2.02
C GLN A 165 10.22 1.76 1.79
N HIS A 166 10.83 0.85 2.56
CA HIS A 166 12.27 0.61 2.53
C HIS A 166 12.75 -0.32 1.41
N ILE A 167 11.85 -0.96 0.66
CA ILE A 167 12.20 -1.78 -0.52
C ILE A 167 12.81 -0.87 -1.60
N ARG A 168 14.03 -1.16 -2.05
CA ARG A 168 14.78 -0.27 -2.96
C ARG A 168 14.74 -0.67 -4.44
N ASP A 169 14.25 -1.86 -4.75
CA ASP A 169 14.31 -2.45 -6.09
C ASP A 169 12.94 -2.75 -6.69
N LYS A 170 11.84 -2.41 -6.02
CA LYS A 170 10.48 -2.66 -6.53
C LYS A 170 9.57 -1.46 -6.36
N ASP A 171 8.73 -1.22 -7.35
CA ASP A 171 7.56 -0.36 -7.15
C ASP A 171 6.57 -1.06 -6.24
N ILE A 172 5.97 -0.30 -5.32
CA ILE A 172 4.91 -0.81 -4.44
C ILE A 172 3.67 0.01 -4.71
N ILE A 173 2.65 -0.65 -5.28
CA ILE A 173 1.37 -0.06 -5.59
C ILE A 173 0.34 -0.67 -4.66
N ILE A 174 -0.26 0.16 -3.82
CA ILE A 174 -1.28 -0.27 -2.88
C ILE A 174 -2.61 0.33 -3.32
N VAL A 175 -3.66 -0.49 -3.42
CA VAL A 175 -5.01 0.03 -3.66
C VAL A 175 -5.83 -0.03 -2.38
N GLY A 176 -6.80 0.88 -2.27
CA GLY A 176 -7.72 0.94 -1.15
C GLY A 176 -9.04 1.58 -1.52
N THR A 177 -10.03 1.42 -0.65
CA THR A 177 -11.33 2.04 -0.84
C THR A 177 -11.31 3.49 -0.41
N LEU A 178 -11.96 4.35 -1.21
CA LEU A 178 -12.27 5.73 -0.86
C LEU A 178 -13.75 5.82 -0.46
N GLY A 179 -14.02 6.30 0.75
CA GLY A 179 -15.37 6.54 1.26
C GLY A 179 -15.73 8.02 1.24
N GLN A 180 -17.02 8.31 1.09
CA GLN A 180 -17.59 9.65 1.31
C GLN A 180 -18.28 9.66 2.67
N TYR A 181 -17.90 10.62 3.51
CA TYR A 181 -18.44 10.82 4.85
C TYR A 181 -18.96 12.24 4.97
N LEU A 182 -19.69 12.52 6.05
CA LEU A 182 -20.09 13.88 6.41
C LEU A 182 -19.20 14.35 7.56
N ASP A 183 -18.69 15.58 7.47
CA ASP A 183 -18.06 16.25 8.59
C ASP A 183 -19.10 16.79 9.59
N ASP A 184 -18.64 17.40 10.69
CA ASP A 184 -19.50 17.97 11.73
C ASP A 184 -20.43 19.09 11.21
N CYS A 185 -20.16 19.63 10.02
CA CYS A 185 -20.93 20.66 9.34
C CYS A 185 -21.84 20.08 8.23
N ASN A 186 -22.03 18.76 8.17
CA ASN A 186 -22.76 18.05 7.11
C ASN A 186 -22.21 18.28 5.69
N ARG A 187 -20.91 18.53 5.57
CA ARG A 187 -20.23 18.66 4.26
C ARG A 187 -19.61 17.32 3.88
N PRO A 188 -19.71 16.92 2.60
CA PRO A 188 -19.10 15.69 2.14
C PRO A 188 -17.56 15.79 2.19
N VAL A 189 -16.93 14.82 2.83
CA VAL A 189 -15.47 14.67 2.89
C VAL A 189 -15.07 13.27 2.40
N TRP A 190 -13.98 13.20 1.63
CA TRP A 190 -13.48 11.96 1.08
C TRP A 190 -12.32 11.44 1.91
N LEU A 191 -12.45 10.24 2.46
CA LEU A 191 -11.45 9.65 3.34
C LEU A 191 -11.10 8.23 2.90
N PRO A 192 -9.82 7.83 2.98
CA PRO A 192 -9.43 6.43 2.85
C PRO A 192 -10.17 5.56 3.86
N GLN A 193 -10.72 4.44 3.39
CA GLN A 193 -11.34 3.47 4.26
C GLN A 193 -10.28 2.48 4.75
N CYS A 194 -9.82 2.69 5.98
CA CYS A 194 -8.95 1.79 6.73
C CYS A 194 -9.48 1.64 8.14
N GLU A 195 -9.28 0.47 8.75
CA GLU A 195 -9.48 0.33 10.19
C GLU A 195 -8.49 1.24 10.94
N GLY A 196 -9.02 2.02 11.88
CA GLY A 196 -8.25 2.99 12.66
C GLY A 196 -7.88 4.27 11.88
N THR A 197 -7.92 5.41 12.57
CA THR A 197 -7.66 6.73 11.96
C THR A 197 -6.18 7.00 11.68
N LYS A 198 -5.28 6.43 12.49
CA LYS A 198 -3.84 6.67 12.36
C LYS A 198 -3.28 6.16 11.02
N THR A 199 -3.73 4.98 10.58
CA THR A 199 -3.26 4.40 9.31
C THR A 199 -3.56 5.31 8.14
N ALA A 200 -4.80 5.76 7.99
CA ALA A 200 -5.22 6.64 6.90
C ALA A 200 -4.51 8.01 6.91
N SER A 201 -4.24 8.57 8.10
CA SER A 201 -3.63 9.90 8.25
C SER A 201 -2.12 9.92 8.01
N GLU A 202 -1.41 8.83 8.33
CA GLU A 202 0.06 8.77 8.22
C GLU A 202 0.55 8.28 6.85
N ILE A 203 -0.27 7.54 6.10
CA ILE A 203 0.07 7.03 4.76
C ILE A 203 0.69 8.11 3.84
N PRO A 204 0.14 9.34 3.74
CA PRO A 204 0.75 10.40 2.94
C PRO A 204 2.17 10.79 3.36
N GLY A 205 2.58 10.56 4.62
CA GLY A 205 3.96 10.75 5.06
C GLY A 205 4.90 9.63 4.58
N ILE A 206 4.38 8.42 4.42
CA ILE A 206 5.12 7.19 4.15
C ILE A 206 5.38 7.01 2.64
N VAL A 207 4.34 7.11 1.82
CA VAL A 207 4.44 6.84 0.37
C VAL A 207 4.99 8.04 -0.40
N ASP A 208 5.36 7.87 -1.66
CA ASP A 208 5.72 8.98 -2.55
C ASP A 208 4.45 9.60 -3.17
N GLU A 209 3.50 8.77 -3.58
CA GLU A 209 2.32 9.18 -4.31
C GLU A 209 1.02 8.75 -3.60
N VAL A 210 0.06 9.67 -3.49
CA VAL A 210 -1.32 9.38 -3.07
C VAL A 210 -2.23 9.81 -4.21
N ILE A 211 -2.96 8.87 -4.80
CA ILE A 211 -3.81 9.11 -5.96
C ILE A 211 -5.25 8.78 -5.63
N SER A 212 -6.17 9.65 -6.05
CA SER A 212 -7.60 9.34 -6.01
C SER A 212 -8.11 8.96 -7.41
N MET A 213 -8.61 7.74 -7.56
CA MET A 213 -9.22 7.22 -8.79
C MET A 213 -10.74 7.41 -8.71
N VAL A 214 -11.26 8.36 -9.47
CA VAL A 214 -12.64 8.87 -9.33
C VAL A 214 -13.28 9.14 -10.69
N GLY A 215 -14.60 9.22 -10.73
CA GLY A 215 -15.32 9.74 -11.89
C GLY A 215 -15.35 11.27 -11.86
N ILE A 216 -14.82 11.91 -12.91
CA ILE A 216 -14.92 13.36 -13.08
C ILE A 216 -15.97 13.64 -14.17
N LYS A 217 -16.99 14.42 -13.81
CA LYS A 217 -17.99 14.92 -14.76
C LYS A 217 -17.34 15.94 -15.68
N LYS A 218 -17.56 15.77 -16.98
CA LYS A 218 -17.22 16.75 -18.02
C LYS A 218 -18.41 17.67 -18.32
N ASP A 219 -18.12 18.74 -19.04
CA ASP A 219 -19.13 19.73 -19.46
C ASP A 219 -20.23 19.14 -20.35
N ASP A 220 -19.92 18.07 -21.09
CA ASP A 220 -20.88 17.32 -21.91
C ASP A 220 -21.78 16.36 -21.11
N GLY A 221 -21.64 16.35 -19.77
CA GLY A 221 -22.39 15.49 -18.86
C GLY A 221 -21.84 14.06 -18.74
N THR A 222 -20.81 13.69 -19.50
CA THR A 222 -20.18 12.37 -19.38
C THR A 222 -19.25 12.30 -18.16
N GLU A 223 -19.22 11.15 -17.50
CA GLU A 223 -18.25 10.89 -16.43
C GLU A 223 -17.05 10.15 -16.99
N LYS A 224 -15.86 10.72 -16.81
CA LYS A 224 -14.60 10.08 -17.15
C LYS A 224 -13.85 9.70 -15.87
N ARG A 225 -13.61 8.40 -15.74
CA ARG A 225 -12.69 7.87 -14.74
C ARG A 225 -11.31 8.48 -14.93
N SER A 226 -10.76 9.02 -13.85
CA SER A 226 -9.53 9.80 -13.86
C SER A 226 -8.75 9.61 -12.56
N PHE A 227 -7.44 9.88 -12.61
CA PHE A 227 -6.60 10.00 -11.44
C PHE A 227 -6.48 11.47 -11.04
N VAL A 228 -6.76 11.77 -9.76
CA VAL A 228 -6.49 13.06 -9.15
C VAL A 228 -5.20 12.93 -8.35
N CYS A 229 -4.19 13.74 -8.70
CA CYS A 229 -2.82 13.55 -8.23
C CYS A 229 -2.33 14.67 -7.28
N HIS A 230 -2.99 15.84 -7.28
CA HIS A 230 -2.53 17.00 -6.51
C HIS A 230 -3.32 17.20 -5.23
N THR A 231 -2.62 17.53 -4.14
CA THR A 231 -3.22 17.85 -2.84
C THR A 231 -4.19 19.03 -2.93
N LEU A 232 -3.79 20.08 -3.66
CA LEU A 232 -4.66 21.22 -3.95
C LEU A 232 -5.50 20.90 -5.19
N ASN A 233 -6.61 20.21 -4.99
CA ASN A 233 -7.59 19.92 -6.05
C ASN A 233 -8.97 20.48 -5.68
N PRO A 234 -9.80 20.86 -6.67
CA PRO A 234 -11.09 21.52 -6.43
C PRO A 234 -12.16 20.59 -5.85
N TRP A 235 -11.92 19.28 -5.80
CA TRP A 235 -12.91 18.27 -5.39
C TRP A 235 -12.71 17.77 -3.95
N GLY A 236 -11.63 18.17 -3.28
CA GLY A 236 -11.32 17.71 -1.92
C GLY A 236 -10.92 16.24 -1.82
N TYR A 237 -10.48 15.62 -2.92
CA TYR A 237 -10.00 14.24 -2.91
C TYR A 237 -8.62 14.15 -2.25
N PRO A 238 -8.33 13.10 -1.46
CA PRO A 238 -7.00 12.88 -0.91
C PRO A 238 -6.02 12.58 -2.03
N ALA A 239 -5.01 13.44 -2.21
CA ALA A 239 -4.00 13.26 -3.23
C ALA A 239 -2.68 13.94 -2.85
N LYS A 240 -1.59 13.47 -3.44
CA LYS A 240 -0.23 13.95 -3.21
C LYS A 240 0.69 13.47 -4.32
N ASP A 241 1.40 14.41 -4.94
CA ASP A 241 2.48 14.14 -5.89
C ASP A 241 3.80 14.63 -5.31
N ARG A 242 4.70 13.69 -4.95
CA ARG A 242 6.04 14.02 -4.45
C ARG A 242 7.02 14.15 -5.61
N SER A 243 6.77 13.46 -6.72
CA SER A 243 7.61 13.54 -7.92
C SER A 243 7.60 14.94 -8.56
N GLY A 244 6.49 15.68 -8.42
CA GLY A 244 6.27 16.96 -9.07
C GLY A 244 6.13 16.84 -10.60
N ARG A 245 5.86 15.62 -11.09
CA ARG A 245 5.79 15.31 -12.53
C ARG A 245 4.36 15.22 -13.03
N LEU A 246 3.40 14.97 -12.16
CA LEU A 246 2.04 14.66 -12.56
C LEU A 246 1.24 15.94 -12.80
N SER A 247 0.30 15.86 -13.74
CA SER A 247 -0.77 16.83 -13.86
C SER A 247 -1.79 16.61 -12.75
N MET A 248 -2.60 17.63 -12.44
CA MET A 248 -3.67 17.50 -11.43
C MET A 248 -4.59 16.32 -11.74
N VAL A 249 -4.90 16.14 -13.03
CA VAL A 249 -5.72 15.05 -13.54
C VAL A 249 -4.92 14.24 -14.56
N GLU A 250 -4.83 12.93 -14.35
CA GLU A 250 -4.18 11.98 -15.24
C GLU A 250 -5.19 10.92 -15.75
N GLU A 251 -4.85 10.30 -16.87
CA GLU A 251 -5.56 9.10 -17.34
C GLU A 251 -5.40 7.96 -16.31
N PRO A 252 -6.45 7.15 -16.05
CA PRO A 252 -6.37 6.00 -15.12
C PRO A 252 -5.58 4.83 -15.72
N HIS A 253 -4.31 5.05 -16.07
CA HIS A 253 -3.40 4.10 -16.68
C HIS A 253 -2.09 4.04 -15.90
N LEU A 254 -1.91 2.97 -15.12
CA LEU A 254 -0.85 2.89 -14.13
C LEU A 254 0.56 2.81 -14.74
N GLY A 255 0.76 2.07 -15.83
CA GLY A 255 2.07 2.02 -16.51
C GLY A 255 2.55 3.37 -17.03
N LYS A 256 1.65 4.14 -17.69
CA LYS A 256 1.93 5.52 -18.12
C LYS A 256 2.22 6.44 -16.93
N LEU A 257 1.44 6.32 -15.85
CA LEU A 257 1.63 7.11 -14.65
C LEU A 257 3.01 6.87 -14.04
N LEU A 258 3.40 5.61 -13.86
CA LEU A 258 4.72 5.22 -13.33
C LEU A 258 5.85 5.69 -14.24
N THR A 259 5.70 5.57 -15.55
CA THR A 259 6.67 6.08 -16.53
C THR A 259 6.85 7.58 -16.38
N LYS A 260 5.75 8.34 -16.21
CA LYS A 260 5.80 9.79 -16.04
C LYS A 260 6.50 10.19 -14.73
N ILE A 261 6.16 9.54 -13.62
CA ILE A 261 6.79 9.75 -12.30
C ILE A 261 8.31 9.54 -12.37
N LYS A 262 8.75 8.49 -13.07
CA LYS A 262 10.17 8.09 -13.16
C LYS A 262 10.97 8.81 -14.25
N SER A 263 10.32 9.63 -15.08
CA SER A 263 11.00 10.37 -16.14
C SER A 263 12.10 11.26 -15.55
N LYS A 264 13.29 11.28 -16.15
CA LYS A 264 14.36 12.22 -15.77
C LYS A 264 14.01 13.61 -16.32
N PHE A 265 14.54 14.67 -15.69
CA PHE A 265 14.42 16.04 -16.24
C PHE A 265 15.37 16.17 -17.42
#